data_AF-A0A179SAJ1-F1
#
_entry.id   AF-A0A179SAJ1-F1
#
_cell.length_a   1.000
_cell.length_b   1.000
_cell.length_c   1.000
_cell.angle_alpha   90.00
_cell.angle_beta   90.00
_cell.angle_gamma   90.00
#
_symmetry.space_group_name_H-M   'P 1'
#
loop_
_entity.id
_entity.type
_entity.pdbx_description
1 polymer ?
#
loop_
_entity_poly.entity_id
_entity_poly.type
_entity_poly.pdbx_seq_one_letter_code
_entity_poly.pdbx_strand_id
1 'polypeptide(L)'
;MAASNAITAITRILACEAGYENIPKDHEGSTNCGITQATLAAWRGHPITKVSVQALPEMEEVNIYRAEYCGRVHGDALPGGLDYAVVDFGVNSGVGRANLYLQFVLKAWKLYGGESTASSRPRPWQLSPS
;
A
#
# COMPACT_ATOMS: atom_id res chain seq x y z
N MET A 1 22.53 0.99 5.14
CA MET A 1 21.52 0.92 4.08
C MET A 1 20.74 -0.37 4.30
N ALA A 2 19.52 -0.30 4.84
CA ALA A 2 18.73 -1.49 5.13
C ALA A 2 18.22 -2.12 3.83
N ALA A 3 18.41 -3.43 3.67
CA ALA A 3 17.80 -4.20 2.59
C ALA A 3 16.28 -3.96 2.62
N SER A 4 15.68 -3.65 1.46
CA SER A 4 14.31 -3.13 1.33
C SER A 4 13.28 -4.02 2.07
N ASN A 5 12.79 -3.51 3.21
CA ASN A 5 11.76 -4.13 4.04
C ASN A 5 10.39 -4.13 3.33
N ALA A 6 10.17 -3.22 2.38
CA ALA A 6 8.92 -3.08 1.65
C ALA A 6 8.59 -4.34 0.82
N ILE A 7 9.57 -5.01 0.22
CA ILE A 7 9.34 -6.26 -0.52
C ILE A 7 8.89 -7.36 0.44
N THR A 8 9.54 -7.51 1.60
CA THR A 8 9.12 -8.49 2.62
C THR A 8 7.73 -8.17 3.19
N ALA A 9 7.40 -6.89 3.34
CA ALA A 9 6.08 -6.44 3.75
C ALA A 9 5.01 -6.80 2.71
N ILE A 10 5.26 -6.51 1.44
CA ILE A 10 4.42 -6.91 0.30
C ILE A 10 4.23 -8.42 0.30
N THR A 11 5.30 -9.21 0.42
CA THR A 11 5.21 -10.68 0.45
C THR A 11 4.37 -11.18 1.62
N ARG A 12 4.44 -10.53 2.80
CA ARG A 12 3.61 -10.92 3.96
C ARG A 12 2.15 -10.53 3.81
N ILE A 13 1.86 -9.33 3.30
CA ILE A 13 0.49 -8.88 3.02
C ILE A 13 -0.13 -9.80 1.97
N LEU A 14 0.59 -10.03 0.87
CA LEU A 14 0.15 -10.94 -0.18
C LEU A 14 0.06 -12.39 0.32
N ALA A 15 0.94 -12.88 1.19
CA ALA A 15 0.83 -14.23 1.74
C ALA A 15 -0.36 -14.40 2.71
N CYS A 16 -0.69 -13.36 3.50
CA CYS A 16 -1.85 -13.36 4.38
C CYS A 16 -3.17 -13.24 3.61
N GLU A 17 -3.19 -12.41 2.57
CA GLU A 17 -4.35 -12.27 1.68
C GLU A 17 -4.49 -13.47 0.74
N ALA A 18 -3.41 -14.08 0.23
CA ALA A 18 -3.43 -15.15 -0.77
C ALA A 18 -3.91 -16.49 -0.22
N GLY A 19 -3.72 -16.79 1.07
CA GLY A 19 -3.89 -18.16 1.56
C GLY A 19 -2.81 -19.04 0.95
N TYR A 20 -1.79 -19.34 1.73
CA TYR A 20 -0.70 -20.23 1.36
C TYR A 20 -1.22 -21.68 1.30
N GLU A 21 -2.04 -21.98 0.31
CA GLU A 21 -2.33 -23.31 -0.24
C GLU A 21 -3.24 -23.10 -1.46
N ASN A 22 -3.04 -23.93 -2.47
CA ASN A 22 -3.71 -23.94 -3.76
C ASN A 22 -5.23 -24.21 -3.60
N ILE A 23 -5.94 -23.26 -2.99
CA ILE A 23 -7.39 -23.29 -2.81
C ILE A 23 -7.97 -22.46 -3.94
N PRO A 24 -8.85 -23.03 -4.78
CA PRO A 24 -9.62 -22.25 -5.73
C PRO A 24 -10.46 -21.27 -4.91
N LYS A 25 -10.03 -20.01 -4.83
CA LYS A 25 -10.81 -19.00 -4.14
C LYS A 25 -12.02 -18.67 -4.99
N ASP A 26 -13.20 -18.91 -4.45
CA ASP A 26 -14.43 -18.30 -4.91
C ASP A 26 -14.39 -16.80 -4.58
N HIS A 27 -13.82 -16.01 -5.49
CA HIS A 27 -13.82 -14.55 -5.42
C HIS A 27 -15.18 -14.00 -5.89
N GLU A 28 -16.23 -14.08 -5.07
CA GLU A 28 -17.47 -13.34 -5.32
C GLU A 28 -17.27 -11.83 -5.02
N GLY A 29 -16.60 -11.09 -5.91
CA GLY A 29 -16.40 -9.66 -5.66
C GLY A 29 -15.64 -8.88 -6.74
N SER A 30 -15.80 -7.56 -6.73
CA SER A 30 -15.04 -6.60 -7.54
C SER A 30 -13.63 -6.31 -7.02
N THR A 31 -13.13 -7.14 -6.10
CA THR A 31 -11.88 -6.95 -5.38
C THR A 31 -11.12 -8.27 -5.33
N ASN A 32 -9.84 -8.23 -5.69
CA ASN A 32 -8.91 -9.35 -5.56
C ASN A 32 -7.71 -8.87 -4.75
N CYS A 33 -7.45 -9.49 -3.59
CA CYS A 33 -6.37 -9.11 -2.66
C CYS A 33 -6.29 -7.60 -2.39
N GLY A 34 -7.40 -6.95 -2.02
CA GLY A 34 -7.46 -5.49 -1.80
C GLY A 34 -7.36 -4.59 -3.05
N ILE A 35 -7.06 -5.14 -4.23
CA ILE A 35 -7.10 -4.40 -5.51
C ILE A 35 -8.53 -4.35 -6.02
N THR A 36 -9.09 -3.15 -6.09
CA THR A 36 -10.46 -2.91 -6.58
C THR A 36 -10.49 -2.77 -8.10
N GLN A 37 -11.67 -2.94 -8.70
CA GLN A 37 -11.93 -2.61 -10.11
C GLN A 37 -11.54 -1.16 -10.46
N ALA A 38 -11.74 -0.20 -9.57
CA ALA A 38 -11.33 1.18 -9.81
C ALA A 38 -9.80 1.32 -9.85
N THR A 39 -9.10 0.65 -8.94
CA THR A 39 -7.63 0.62 -8.89
C THR A 39 -7.05 0.02 -10.18
N LEU A 40 -7.56 -1.14 -10.60
CA LEU A 40 -7.05 -1.80 -11.80
C LEU A 40 -7.46 -1.08 -13.10
N ALA A 41 -8.63 -0.42 -13.13
CA ALA A 41 -9.01 0.45 -14.26
C ALA A 41 -8.06 1.64 -14.40
N ALA A 42 -7.73 2.29 -13.28
CA ALA A 42 -6.79 3.41 -13.26
C ALA A 42 -5.38 2.96 -13.68
N TRP A 43 -4.92 1.80 -13.19
CA TRP A 43 -3.64 1.21 -13.56
C TRP A 43 -3.52 0.92 -15.06
N ARG A 44 -4.54 0.29 -15.65
CA ARG A 44 -4.55 -0.07 -17.08
C ARG A 44 -4.93 1.09 -18.00
N GLY A 45 -5.43 2.20 -17.45
CA GLY A 45 -5.82 3.39 -18.21
C GLY A 45 -7.10 3.22 -19.03
N HIS A 46 -7.90 2.19 -18.76
CA HIS A 46 -9.18 1.95 -19.44
C HIS A 46 -10.19 1.25 -18.52
N PRO A 47 -11.50 1.33 -18.81
CA PRO A 47 -12.51 0.57 -18.07
C PRO A 47 -12.21 -0.93 -18.15
N ILE A 48 -12.34 -1.62 -17.01
CA ILE A 48 -12.18 -3.07 -16.89
C ILE A 48 -13.44 -3.70 -16.32
N THR A 49 -13.58 -5.02 -16.48
CA THR A 49 -14.70 -5.78 -15.92
C THR A 49 -14.30 -6.44 -14.59
N LYS A 50 -15.29 -6.91 -13.83
CA LYS A 50 -15.04 -7.68 -12.60
C LYS A 50 -14.23 -8.96 -12.87
N VAL A 51 -14.44 -9.59 -14.02
CA VAL A 51 -13.69 -10.78 -14.47
C VAL A 51 -12.19 -10.45 -14.62
N SER A 52 -11.86 -9.25 -15.12
CA SER A 52 -10.47 -8.83 -15.23
C SER A 52 -9.76 -8.66 -13.88
N VAL A 53 -10.51 -8.35 -12.82
CA VAL A 53 -9.97 -8.25 -11.45
C VAL A 53 -9.75 -9.66 -10.87
N GLN A 54 -10.68 -10.58 -11.10
CA GLN A 54 -10.56 -11.97 -10.68
C GLN A 54 -9.38 -12.69 -11.38
N ALA A 55 -9.14 -12.37 -12.66
CA ALA A 55 -8.06 -12.95 -13.46
C ALA A 55 -6.76 -12.12 -13.44
N LEU A 56 -6.51 -11.34 -12.38
CA LEU A 56 -5.33 -10.49 -12.26
C LEU A 56 -4.06 -11.37 -12.12
N PRO A 57 -3.06 -11.24 -13.03
CA PRO A 57 -1.82 -11.98 -12.90
C PRO A 57 -1.02 -11.53 -11.67
N GLU A 58 -0.43 -12.48 -10.93
CA GLU A 58 0.38 -12.22 -9.73
C GLU A 58 1.48 -11.16 -9.97
N MET A 59 2.16 -11.22 -11.12
CA MET A 59 3.19 -10.23 -11.45
C MET A 59 2.62 -8.80 -11.63
N GLU A 60 1.41 -8.67 -12.20
CA GLU A 60 0.75 -7.38 -12.33
C GLU A 60 0.26 -6.88 -10.98
N GLU A 61 -0.29 -7.76 -10.16
CA GLU A 61 -0.66 -7.48 -8.76
C GLU A 61 0.52 -6.94 -7.96
N VAL A 62 1.69 -7.59 -8.00
CA VAL A 62 2.90 -7.13 -7.31
C VAL A 62 3.32 -5.73 -7.77
N ASN A 63 3.23 -5.45 -9.07
CA ASN A 63 3.55 -4.14 -9.62
C ASN A 63 2.58 -3.06 -9.14
N ILE A 64 1.27 -3.36 -9.09
CA ILE A 64 0.24 -2.47 -8.54
C ILE A 64 0.51 -2.22 -7.06
N TYR A 65 0.79 -3.26 -6.27
CA TYR A 65 1.13 -3.13 -4.86
C TYR A 65 2.32 -2.20 -4.63
N ARG A 66 3.39 -2.40 -5.40
CA ARG A 66 4.60 -1.58 -5.30
C ARG A 66 4.35 -0.13 -5.68
N ALA A 67 3.59 0.13 -6.75
CA ALA A 67 3.37 1.48 -7.24
C ALA A 67 2.28 2.23 -6.44
N GLU A 68 1.11 1.63 -6.30
CA GLU A 68 -0.09 2.29 -5.77
C GLU A 68 -0.21 2.28 -4.26
N TYR A 69 0.50 1.37 -3.58
CA TYR A 69 0.45 1.29 -2.12
C TYR A 69 1.80 1.66 -1.53
N CYS A 70 2.86 0.88 -1.76
CA CYS A 70 4.18 1.13 -1.17
C CYS A 70 4.79 2.45 -1.63
N GLY A 71 4.77 2.71 -2.94
CA GLY A 71 5.32 3.95 -3.50
C GLY A 71 4.58 5.19 -2.99
N ARG A 72 3.25 5.14 -2.94
CA ARG A 72 2.40 6.27 -2.53
C ARG A 72 2.43 6.59 -1.04
N VAL A 73 2.86 5.65 -0.20
CA VAL A 73 3.16 5.91 1.23
C VAL A 73 4.64 6.06 1.52
N HIS A 74 5.50 6.05 0.49
CA HIS A 74 6.96 6.06 0.63
C HIS A 74 7.49 4.96 1.57
N GLY A 75 6.94 3.75 1.47
CA GLY A 75 7.27 2.63 2.35
C GLY A 75 8.77 2.32 2.42
N ASP A 76 9.50 2.43 1.31
CA ASP A 76 10.96 2.24 1.25
C ASP A 76 11.76 3.24 2.10
N ALA A 77 11.16 4.40 2.45
CA ALA A 77 11.78 5.40 3.31
C ALA A 77 11.44 5.23 4.80
N LEU A 78 10.56 4.28 5.15
CA LEU A 78 10.13 4.03 6.51
C LEU A 78 10.97 2.92 7.16
N PRO A 79 11.17 2.95 8.50
CA PRO A 79 11.76 1.83 9.23
C PRO A 79 10.96 0.54 9.03
N GLY A 80 11.66 -0.60 9.07
CA GLY A 80 11.03 -1.91 8.99
C GLY A 80 9.98 -2.13 10.07
N GLY A 81 8.82 -2.66 9.69
CA GLY A 81 7.64 -2.83 10.54
C GLY A 81 6.69 -1.64 10.46
N LEU A 82 7.20 -0.40 10.39
CA LEU A 82 6.36 0.77 10.15
C LEU A 82 5.93 0.85 8.68
N ASP A 83 6.84 0.51 7.77
CA ASP A 83 6.53 0.33 6.34
C ASP A 83 5.38 -0.66 6.14
N TYR A 84 5.45 -1.84 6.76
CA TYR A 84 4.40 -2.86 6.72
C TYR A 84 3.07 -2.32 7.22
N ALA A 85 3.05 -1.73 8.43
CA ALA A 85 1.80 -1.25 9.04
C ALA A 85 1.14 -0.13 8.21
N VAL A 86 1.94 0.78 7.64
CA VAL A 86 1.42 1.90 6.84
C VAL A 86 0.94 1.41 5.47
N VAL A 87 1.64 0.46 4.85
CA VAL A 87 1.20 -0.15 3.59
C VAL A 87 -0.09 -0.95 3.79
N ASP A 88 -0.15 -1.82 4.81
CA ASP A 88 -1.35 -2.59 5.14
C ASP A 88 -2.56 -1.69 5.40
N PHE A 89 -2.37 -0.64 6.20
CA PHE A 89 -3.43 0.34 6.44
C PHE A 89 -3.82 1.09 5.15
N GLY A 90 -2.85 1.37 4.27
CA GLY A 90 -3.09 1.95 2.95
C GLY A 90 -3.88 1.05 2.02
N VAL A 91 -3.71 -0.27 2.09
CA VAL A 91 -4.47 -1.26 1.33
C VAL A 91 -5.92 -1.31 1.82
N ASN A 92 -6.10 -1.43 3.13
CA ASN A 92 -7.43 -1.61 3.74
C ASN A 92 -8.26 -0.32 3.81
N SER A 93 -7.60 0.84 3.96
CA SER A 93 -8.25 2.13 4.21
C SER A 93 -7.86 3.23 3.22
N GLY A 94 -7.04 2.93 2.21
CA GLY A 94 -6.57 3.90 1.23
C GLY A 94 -5.34 4.69 1.71
N VAL A 95 -4.38 4.84 0.80
CA VAL A 95 -3.07 5.47 1.04
C VAL A 95 -3.13 6.89 1.59
N GLY A 96 -4.15 7.67 1.22
CA GLY A 96 -4.32 9.03 1.74
C GLY A 96 -4.63 9.07 3.23
N ARG A 97 -5.46 8.13 3.73
CA ARG A 97 -5.74 7.99 5.16
C ARG A 97 -4.51 7.48 5.90
N ALA A 98 -3.79 6.52 5.32
CA ALA A 98 -2.57 5.99 5.91
C ALA A 98 -1.50 7.06 6.12
N ASN A 99 -1.22 7.87 5.09
CA ASN A 99 -0.28 8.99 5.19
C ASN A 99 -0.73 10.03 6.24
N LEU A 100 -2.02 10.38 6.25
CA LEU A 100 -2.56 11.36 7.18
C LEU A 100 -2.41 10.90 8.64
N TYR A 101 -2.75 9.64 8.94
CA TYR A 101 -2.67 9.10 10.29
C TYR A 101 -1.23 8.94 10.76
N LEU A 102 -0.32 8.50 9.87
CA LEU A 102 1.11 8.45 10.17
C LEU A 102 1.62 9.85 10.57
N GLN A 103 1.28 10.89 9.79
CA GLN A 103 1.65 12.27 10.10
C GLN A 103 1.08 12.73 11.44
N PHE A 104 -0.17 12.38 11.77
CA PHE A 104 -0.76 12.70 13.09
C PHE A 104 -0.01 12.04 14.26
N VAL A 105 0.30 10.75 14.15
CA VAL A 105 1.04 10.02 15.20
C VAL A 105 2.43 10.63 15.37
N LEU A 106 3.18 10.82 14.29
CA LEU A 106 4.52 11.42 14.35
C LEU A 106 4.49 12.84 14.92
N LYS A 107 3.46 13.64 14.60
CA LYS A 107 3.29 14.99 15.14
C LYS A 107 2.99 14.98 16.64
N ALA A 108 2.13 14.07 17.11
CA ALA A 108 1.85 13.90 18.54
C ALA A 108 3.12 13.55 19.34
N TRP A 109 4.05 12.84 18.72
CA TRP A 109 5.36 12.49 19.28
C TRP A 109 6.45 13.52 19.00
N LYS A 110 6.11 14.67 18.40
CA LYS A 110 7.04 15.76 18.03
C LYS A 110 8.15 15.33 17.04
N LEU A 111 7.90 14.30 16.25
CA LEU A 111 8.81 13.78 15.22
C LEU A 111 8.51 14.34 13.82
N TYR A 112 7.38 15.02 13.65
CA TYR A 112 6.96 15.64 12.38
C TYR A 112 6.45 17.07 12.60
N GLY A 113 7.11 18.04 11.95
CA GLY A 113 6.79 19.47 12.06
C GLY A 113 5.91 20.04 10.94
N GLY A 114 5.57 19.25 9.93
CA GLY A 114 4.76 19.68 8.79
C GLY A 114 3.26 19.79 9.11
N GLU A 115 2.50 20.28 8.13
CA GLU A 115 1.04 20.14 8.11
C GLU A 115 0.66 18.68 7.82
N SER A 116 -0.36 18.20 8.53
CA SER A 116 -0.92 16.87 8.30
C SER A 116 -1.85 16.92 7.11
N THR A 117 -1.50 16.29 5.99
CA THR A 117 -2.31 16.27 4.77
C THR A 117 -2.46 14.86 4.23
N ALA A 118 -3.64 14.56 3.68
CA ALA A 118 -3.91 13.29 2.99
C ALA A 118 -3.21 13.19 1.63
N SER A 119 -2.51 14.25 1.20
CA SER A 119 -1.76 14.26 -0.05
C SER A 119 -0.68 13.18 -0.03
N SER A 120 -0.67 12.32 -1.05
CA SER A 120 0.44 11.40 -1.34
C SER A 120 1.68 12.11 -1.87
N ARG A 121 1.74 13.44 -1.76
CA ARG A 121 2.94 14.24 -1.99
C ARG A 121 3.17 15.21 -0.81
N PRO A 122 3.79 14.74 0.29
CA PRO A 122 4.51 15.62 1.21
C PRO A 122 5.97 15.74 0.74
N ARG A 123 6.62 16.87 1.05
CA ARG A 123 8.06 17.08 0.79
C ARG A 123 8.89 15.93 1.42
N PRO A 124 10.06 15.58 0.85
CA PRO A 124 10.91 14.52 1.39
C PRO A 124 11.09 14.69 2.90
N TRP A 125 10.92 13.61 3.66
CA TRP A 125 10.88 13.57 5.12
C TRP A 125 12.09 14.29 5.74
N GLN A 126 11.96 15.59 6.00
CA GLN A 126 12.93 16.36 6.76
C GLN A 126 12.61 16.14 8.24
N LEU A 127 13.14 15.05 8.80
CA LEU A 127 13.19 14.88 10.25
C LEU A 127 14.08 15.99 10.82
N SER A 128 13.56 16.74 11.79
CA SER A 128 14.37 17.73 12.51
C SER A 128 15.50 17.00 13.23
N PRO A 129 16.75 17.48 13.16
CA PRO A 129 17.78 17.00 14.08
C PRO A 129 17.36 17.40 15.51
N SER A 130 17.56 16.45 16.43
CA SER A 130 17.51 16.64 17.88
C SER A 130 18.54 17.64 18.36
#